data_AF-A0A6A4HFH9-F1
#
_entry.id   AF-A0A6A4HFH9-F1
#
_cell.length_a   1.000
_cell.length_b   1.000
_cell.length_c   1.000
_cell.angle_alpha   90.00
_cell.angle_beta   90.00
_cell.angle_gamma   90.00
#
_symmetry.space_group_name_H-M   'P 1'
#
loop_
_entity.id
_entity.type
_entity.pdbx_description
1 polymer ?
#
loop_
_entity_poly.entity_id
_entity_poly.type
_entity_poly.pdbx_seq_one_letter_code
_entity_poly.pdbx_strand_id
1 'polypeptide(L)'
;MTTTICTVTLPSHTGTTQISNPPLDPLTFFSSITLHGLNSSKGPSLIHLIRNQSFPAKRYASDLKGTGPEGDSHQWDALSPLVGRLHADLEITEQLSEGRIGMVFAARLVSLRRSVHDETVLAHSLPLPSQFCVKLAKPEYIRSLAREAWFYEQLSKEEGYAGAITPVCFGFFTCSLPAISVGHMVLRAHQATEALLYPSRQGTCV
;
A
#
# COMPACT_ATOMS: atom_id res chain seq x y z
N MET A 1 3.64 18.01 -13.73
CA MET A 1 4.21 17.08 -12.72
C MET A 1 3.16 16.01 -12.48
N THR A 2 3.49 14.75 -12.62
CA THR A 2 2.52 13.66 -12.43
C THR A 2 2.76 13.07 -11.05
N THR A 3 1.75 13.04 -10.18
CA THR A 3 1.89 12.46 -8.84
C THR A 3 1.44 11.02 -8.87
N THR A 4 2.32 10.08 -8.52
CA THR A 4 1.92 8.71 -8.24
C THR A 4 1.56 8.59 -6.79
N ILE A 5 0.44 7.94 -6.54
CA ILE A 5 -0.12 7.77 -5.21
C ILE A 5 -0.33 6.29 -4.97
N CYS A 6 0.07 5.82 -3.79
CA CYS A 6 -0.23 4.47 -3.37
C CYS A 6 -0.78 4.36 -1.95
N THR A 7 -1.55 3.30 -1.74
CA THR A 7 -1.85 2.78 -0.42
C THR A 7 -1.17 1.43 -0.25
N VAL A 8 -0.58 1.21 0.92
CA VAL A 8 0.00 -0.07 1.30
C VAL A 8 -0.90 -0.68 2.36
N THR A 9 -1.37 -1.89 2.11
CA THR A 9 -2.24 -2.61 3.03
C THR A 9 -1.83 -4.06 3.20
N LEU A 10 -2.39 -4.74 4.20
CA LEU A 10 -2.32 -6.21 4.27
C LEU A 10 -3.52 -6.86 3.63
N PRO A 11 -3.35 -8.07 3.08
CA PRO A 11 -4.50 -8.91 2.74
C PRO A 11 -5.36 -9.11 3.98
N SER A 12 -6.69 -9.04 3.83
CA SER A 12 -7.60 -9.41 4.92
C SER A 12 -7.44 -10.91 5.21
N HIS A 13 -7.09 -11.27 6.44
CA HIS A 13 -7.00 -12.66 6.86
C HIS A 13 -8.39 -13.17 7.26
N THR A 14 -8.78 -14.35 6.76
CA THR A 14 -9.98 -15.07 7.20
C THR A 14 -9.74 -15.98 8.41
N GLY A 15 -8.61 -15.83 9.11
CA GLY A 15 -8.18 -16.73 10.19
C GLY A 15 -7.78 -15.99 11.47
N THR A 16 -8.44 -16.34 12.57
CA THR A 16 -8.23 -15.80 13.92
C THR A 16 -6.84 -16.19 14.43
N THR A 17 -5.88 -15.28 14.36
CA THR A 17 -4.62 -15.43 15.11
C THR A 17 -4.39 -14.15 15.91
N GLN A 18 -4.65 -14.22 17.22
CA GLN A 18 -4.31 -13.14 18.15
C GLN A 18 -2.79 -13.02 18.23
N ILE A 19 -2.26 -11.86 17.86
CA ILE A 19 -0.85 -11.49 18.06
C ILE A 19 -0.78 -10.73 19.39
N SER A 20 -0.20 -11.36 20.41
CA SER A 20 -0.02 -10.82 21.76
C SER A 20 1.29 -10.02 21.89
N ASN A 21 1.26 -8.77 21.45
CA ASN A 21 2.17 -7.67 21.81
C ASN A 21 1.41 -6.37 21.52
N PRO A 22 1.64 -5.24 22.22
CA PRO A 22 0.98 -3.99 21.85
C PRO A 22 1.27 -3.73 20.37
N PRO A 23 0.27 -3.69 19.48
CA PRO A 23 0.56 -3.63 18.07
C PRO A 23 1.17 -2.25 17.81
N LEU A 24 2.38 -2.25 17.26
CA LEU A 24 2.92 -1.06 16.61
C LEU A 24 1.84 -0.56 15.66
N ASP A 25 1.36 0.67 15.86
CA ASP A 25 0.30 1.25 15.04
C ASP A 25 0.75 1.21 13.57
N PRO A 26 0.07 0.45 12.69
CA PRO A 26 0.41 0.34 11.27
C PRO A 26 0.53 1.71 10.60
N LEU A 27 -0.25 2.69 11.05
CA LEU A 27 -0.24 4.06 10.55
C LEU A 27 0.96 4.89 11.01
N THR A 28 1.82 4.37 11.87
CA THR A 28 3.07 5.03 12.30
C THR A 28 4.31 4.26 11.87
N PHE A 29 4.14 3.18 11.10
CA PHE A 29 5.24 2.27 10.84
C PHE A 29 6.20 2.83 9.79
N PHE A 30 5.69 3.12 8.59
CA PHE A 30 6.49 3.59 7.47
C PHE A 30 6.37 5.10 7.27
N SER A 31 7.51 5.79 7.15
CA SER A 31 7.58 7.18 6.67
C SER A 31 7.77 7.26 5.17
N SER A 32 8.30 6.20 4.56
CA SER A 32 8.57 6.13 3.13
C SER A 32 8.65 4.68 2.67
N ILE A 33 8.46 4.47 1.38
CA ILE A 33 8.61 3.17 0.74
C ILE A 33 9.35 3.32 -0.59
N THR A 34 10.06 2.28 -0.99
CA THR A 34 10.58 2.14 -2.35
C THR A 34 9.90 0.96 -3.00
N LEU A 35 9.31 1.18 -4.18
CA LEU A 35 8.72 0.11 -4.99
C LEU A 35 9.74 -0.34 -6.04
N HIS A 36 10.01 -1.64 -6.05
CA HIS A 36 10.82 -2.37 -7.03
C HIS A 36 9.92 -3.13 -8.01
N GLY A 37 10.44 -3.45 -9.20
CA GLY A 37 9.73 -4.30 -10.17
C GLY A 37 8.72 -3.58 -11.08
N LEU A 38 8.61 -2.26 -10.98
CA LEU A 38 7.81 -1.46 -11.91
C LEU A 38 8.63 -1.19 -13.18
N ASN A 39 8.21 -1.73 -14.32
CA ASN A 39 8.87 -1.46 -15.58
C ASN A 39 8.40 -0.14 -16.18
N SER A 40 9.38 0.72 -16.48
CA SER A 40 9.21 1.89 -17.32
C SER A 40 9.66 1.58 -18.74
N SER A 41 9.30 2.43 -19.71
CA SER A 41 9.82 2.37 -21.09
C SER A 41 11.35 2.44 -21.17
N LYS A 42 12.02 2.84 -20.07
CA LYS A 42 13.48 2.94 -19.94
C LYS A 42 14.12 1.82 -19.11
N GLY A 43 13.36 0.79 -18.72
CA GLY A 43 13.84 -0.33 -17.88
C GLY A 43 13.21 -0.37 -16.49
N PRO A 44 13.71 -1.24 -15.60
CA PRO A 44 13.20 -1.37 -14.24
C PRO A 44 13.39 -0.05 -13.49
N SER A 45 12.28 0.50 -13.00
CA SER A 45 12.25 1.78 -12.30
C SER A 45 12.02 1.57 -10.81
N LEU A 46 12.87 2.22 -10.02
CA LEU A 46 12.67 2.35 -8.58
C LEU A 46 11.82 3.58 -8.33
N ILE A 47 10.72 3.41 -7.61
CA ILE A 47 9.86 4.53 -7.24
C ILE A 47 9.94 4.72 -5.73
N HIS A 48 10.56 5.82 -5.34
CA HIS A 48 10.59 6.26 -3.96
C HIS A 48 9.35 7.09 -3.65
N LEU A 49 8.55 6.67 -2.66
CA LEU A 49 7.36 7.37 -2.20
C LEU A 49 7.49 7.76 -0.73
N ILE A 50 7.00 8.96 -0.42
CA ILE A 50 7.01 9.51 0.93
C ILE A 50 5.59 9.51 1.45
N ARG A 51 5.43 9.18 2.74
CA ARG A 51 4.14 9.23 3.42
C ARG A 51 3.57 10.64 3.29
N ASN A 52 2.29 10.73 2.98
CA ASN A 52 1.58 11.98 2.84
C ASN A 52 0.24 11.91 3.58
N GLN A 53 -0.39 13.08 3.74
CA GLN A 53 -1.70 13.18 4.36
C GLN A 53 -2.78 12.73 3.37
N SER A 54 -3.59 11.75 3.78
CA SER A 54 -4.86 11.44 3.15
C SER A 54 -5.89 12.53 3.50
N PHE A 55 -7.02 12.61 2.78
CA PHE A 55 -8.03 13.62 3.11
C PHE A 55 -9.46 13.11 2.91
N PRO A 56 -10.42 13.58 3.73
CA PRO A 56 -11.80 13.18 3.61
C PRO A 56 -12.42 13.61 2.27
N ALA A 57 -13.52 12.95 1.91
CA ALA A 57 -14.38 13.50 0.87
C ALA A 57 -14.89 14.88 1.30
N LYS A 58 -14.99 15.83 0.35
CA LYS A 58 -15.62 17.12 0.58
C LYS A 58 -17.04 16.86 1.10
N ARG A 59 -17.25 17.07 2.39
CA ARG A 59 -18.59 17.04 2.98
C ARG A 59 -19.30 18.24 2.38
N TYR A 60 -20.35 17.99 1.61
CA TYR A 60 -21.27 19.07 1.31
C TYR A 60 -21.92 19.41 2.65
N ALA A 61 -21.50 20.52 3.26
CA ALA A 61 -22.29 21.18 4.27
C ALA A 61 -23.54 21.67 3.54
N SER A 62 -24.51 20.78 3.36
CA SER A 62 -25.87 21.22 3.18
C SER A 62 -26.18 22.07 4.40
N ASP A 63 -26.47 23.35 4.18
CA ASP A 63 -26.96 24.35 5.13
C ASP A 63 -28.23 23.86 5.86
N LEU A 64 -28.12 22.78 6.64
CA LEU A 64 -29.11 22.38 7.62
C LEU A 64 -28.92 23.29 8.82
N LYS A 65 -29.41 24.51 8.64
CA LYS A 65 -29.76 25.45 9.68
C LYS A 65 -30.87 24.78 10.52
N GLY A 66 -30.49 23.94 11.47
CA GLY A 66 -31.46 23.19 12.27
C GLY A 66 -30.81 22.28 13.30
N THR A 67 -30.54 22.84 14.48
CA THR A 67 -30.71 22.21 15.80
C THR A 67 -30.69 20.67 15.81
N GLY A 68 -29.50 20.08 15.75
CA GLY A 68 -29.22 18.74 16.25
C GLY A 68 -28.17 18.84 17.35
N PRO A 69 -28.11 17.90 18.32
CA PRO A 69 -27.08 17.94 19.34
C PRO A 69 -25.71 17.97 18.66
N GLU A 70 -24.83 18.79 19.20
CA GLU A 70 -23.45 19.04 18.79
C GLU A 70 -22.62 17.74 18.94
N GLY A 71 -22.95 16.74 18.13
CA GLY A 71 -22.40 15.38 18.22
C GLY A 71 -21.15 15.27 17.37
N ASP A 72 -19.98 15.35 18.02
CA ASP A 72 -18.69 14.76 17.66
C ASP A 72 -18.31 14.72 16.15
N SER A 73 -18.62 15.76 15.38
CA SER A 73 -18.21 15.84 13.98
C SER A 73 -16.70 15.95 13.78
N HIS A 74 -15.93 16.18 14.85
CA HIS A 74 -14.47 16.25 14.87
C HIS A 74 -13.77 14.89 14.87
N GLN A 75 -14.51 13.78 15.01
CA GLN A 75 -13.90 12.46 15.20
C GLN A 75 -13.31 11.86 13.91
N TRP A 76 -13.64 12.45 12.75
CA TRP A 76 -13.24 11.99 11.41
C TRP A 76 -12.55 13.13 10.64
N ASP A 77 -11.65 13.86 11.28
CA ASP A 77 -10.75 14.77 10.59
C ASP A 77 -9.62 14.00 9.91
N ALA A 78 -8.95 14.63 8.94
CA ALA A 78 -7.76 14.04 8.33
C ALA A 78 -6.70 13.82 9.41
N LEU A 79 -6.12 12.62 9.44
CA LEU A 79 -4.98 12.38 10.33
C LEU A 79 -3.84 13.31 9.93
N SER A 80 -3.24 13.98 10.91
CA SER A 80 -1.93 14.58 10.69
C SER A 80 -0.99 13.49 10.18
N PRO A 81 -0.15 13.77 9.17
CA PRO A 81 0.78 12.77 8.68
C PRO A 81 1.70 12.36 9.82
N LEU A 82 1.44 11.18 10.37
CA LEU A 82 2.26 10.58 11.41
C LEU A 82 3.62 10.30 10.78
N VAL A 83 4.68 10.87 11.34
CA VAL A 83 6.04 10.63 10.86
C VAL A 83 6.40 9.21 11.24
N GLY A 84 6.25 8.29 10.29
CA GLY A 84 6.70 6.92 10.49
C GLY A 84 8.20 6.87 10.77
N ARG A 85 8.68 5.76 11.31
CA ARG A 85 10.09 5.65 11.73
C ARG A 85 10.97 4.90 10.74
N LEU A 86 10.36 4.26 9.74
CA LEU A 86 11.02 3.27 8.91
C LEU A 86 10.76 3.49 7.42
N HIS A 87 11.73 3.05 6.62
CA HIS A 87 11.65 2.93 5.18
C HIS A 87 11.48 1.45 4.80
N ALA A 88 10.50 1.14 3.96
CA ALA A 88 10.29 -0.22 3.46
C ALA A 88 10.62 -0.35 1.97
N ASP A 89 11.43 -1.33 1.62
CA ASP A 89 11.65 -1.74 0.24
C ASP A 89 10.67 -2.87 -0.10
N LEU A 90 9.78 -2.61 -1.04
CA LEU A 90 8.75 -3.54 -1.48
C LEU A 90 8.99 -3.92 -2.94
N GLU A 91 9.05 -5.21 -3.22
CA GLU A 91 9.09 -5.73 -4.59
C GLU A 91 7.67 -6.03 -5.06
N ILE A 92 7.24 -5.38 -6.14
CA ILE A 92 5.97 -5.71 -6.79
C ILE A 92 6.12 -7.04 -7.53
N THR A 93 5.24 -7.99 -7.22
CA THR A 93 5.32 -9.35 -7.78
C THR A 93 4.30 -9.56 -8.89
N GLU A 94 3.01 -9.48 -8.57
CA GLU A 94 1.92 -9.74 -9.50
C GLU A 94 0.82 -8.68 -9.40
N GLN A 95 0.08 -8.51 -10.50
CA GLN A 95 -1.11 -7.68 -10.53
C GLN A 95 -2.31 -8.48 -10.06
N LEU A 96 -2.90 -8.06 -8.95
CA LEU A 96 -4.08 -8.69 -8.36
C LEU A 96 -5.37 -8.21 -9.02
N SER A 97 -5.45 -6.92 -9.36
CA SER A 97 -6.62 -6.37 -10.03
C SER A 97 -6.35 -5.05 -10.75
N GLU A 98 -7.23 -4.69 -11.67
CA GLU A 98 -7.34 -3.35 -12.23
C GLU A 98 -8.77 -2.86 -12.11
N GLY A 99 -8.95 -1.65 -11.61
CA GLY A 99 -10.23 -0.98 -11.53
C GLY A 99 -10.21 0.41 -12.15
N ARG A 100 -11.32 1.12 -11.99
CA ARG A 100 -11.44 2.51 -12.44
C ARG A 100 -10.38 3.42 -11.80
N ILE A 101 -10.20 3.32 -10.48
CA ILE A 101 -9.32 4.23 -9.71
C ILE A 101 -7.84 3.94 -9.95
N GLY A 102 -7.48 2.68 -10.15
CA GLY A 102 -6.09 2.25 -10.07
C GLY A 102 -5.91 0.76 -10.25
N MET A 103 -4.67 0.33 -10.10
CA MET A 103 -4.24 -1.07 -10.16
C MET A 103 -3.83 -1.51 -8.77
N VAL A 104 -4.12 -2.77 -8.43
CA VAL A 104 -3.70 -3.38 -7.16
C VAL A 104 -2.70 -4.48 -7.46
N PHE A 105 -1.61 -4.49 -6.71
CA PHE A 105 -0.52 -5.43 -6.84
C PHE A 105 -0.26 -6.14 -5.53
N ALA A 106 0.18 -7.39 -5.61
CA ALA A 106 0.88 -8.03 -4.51
C ALA A 106 2.31 -7.48 -4.47
N ALA A 107 2.82 -7.34 -3.26
CA ALA A 107 4.17 -6.90 -3.02
C ALA A 107 4.82 -7.69 -1.89
N ARG A 108 6.12 -7.91 -2.00
CA ARG A 108 6.92 -8.63 -1.00
C ARG A 108 7.85 -7.65 -0.30
N LEU A 109 7.95 -7.73 1.02
CA LEU A 109 8.95 -6.99 1.78
C LEU A 109 10.34 -7.54 1.48
N VAL A 110 11.21 -6.69 0.97
CA VAL A 110 12.60 -7.01 0.66
C VAL A 110 13.49 -6.64 1.83
N SER A 111 13.35 -5.41 2.33
CA SER A 111 14.13 -4.92 3.45
C SER A 111 13.39 -3.80 4.19
N LEU A 112 13.84 -3.56 5.41
CA LEU A 112 13.33 -2.53 6.30
C LEU A 112 14.51 -1.74 6.84
N ARG A 113 14.46 -0.41 6.77
CA ARG A 113 15.59 0.47 7.08
C ARG A 113 15.12 1.66 7.92
N ARG A 114 16.00 2.35 8.64
CA ARG A 114 15.61 3.59 9.35
C ARG A 114 15.43 4.77 8.39
N SER A 115 16.15 4.76 7.28
CA SER A 115 16.13 5.80 6.26
C SER A 115 16.47 5.20 4.90
N VAL A 116 16.10 5.91 3.83
CA VAL A 116 16.40 5.58 2.43
C VAL A 116 17.91 5.46 2.17
N HIS A 117 18.72 6.18 2.93
CA HIS A 117 20.18 6.20 2.82
C HIS A 117 20.89 5.31 3.86
N ASP A 118 20.13 4.64 4.72
CA ASP A 118 20.72 3.73 5.71
C ASP A 118 20.98 2.38 5.02
N GLU A 119 22.16 1.80 5.23
CA GLU A 119 22.51 0.45 4.77
C GLU A 119 22.05 -0.62 5.78
N THR A 120 21.68 -0.19 7.00
CA THR A 120 21.31 -1.09 8.09
C THR A 120 19.91 -1.68 7.87
N VAL A 121 19.85 -2.99 7.62
CA VAL A 121 18.60 -3.73 7.43
C VAL A 121 18.06 -4.26 8.76
N LEU A 122 16.82 -3.90 9.09
CA LEU A 122 16.09 -4.27 10.32
C LEU A 122 15.13 -5.46 10.12
N ALA A 123 15.25 -6.19 9.00
CA ALA A 123 14.27 -7.18 8.54
C ALA A 123 13.98 -8.33 9.54
N HIS A 124 14.80 -8.54 10.56
CA HIS A 124 14.68 -9.64 11.51
C HIS A 124 14.17 -9.24 12.91
N SER A 125 14.00 -7.95 13.21
CA SER A 125 13.68 -7.49 14.57
C SER A 125 12.22 -7.07 14.79
N LEU A 126 11.40 -7.02 13.73
CA LEU A 126 10.03 -6.50 13.82
C LEU A 126 9.01 -7.51 13.26
N PRO A 127 7.86 -7.71 13.94
CA PRO A 127 6.84 -8.67 13.53
C PRO A 127 6.00 -8.12 12.37
N LEU A 128 6.64 -7.84 11.23
CA LEU A 128 5.96 -7.45 10.01
C LEU A 128 5.66 -8.68 9.14
N PRO A 129 4.52 -8.69 8.44
CA PRO A 129 4.28 -9.68 7.41
C PRO A 129 5.25 -9.51 6.24
N SER A 130 5.50 -10.60 5.54
CA SER A 130 6.37 -10.62 4.35
C SER A 130 5.65 -10.19 3.07
N GLN A 131 4.32 -10.12 3.10
CA GLN A 131 3.47 -9.81 1.95
C GLN A 131 2.57 -8.61 2.23
N PHE A 132 2.41 -7.77 1.22
CA PHE A 132 1.62 -6.56 1.23
C PHE A 132 0.79 -6.46 -0.06
N CYS A 133 -0.23 -5.63 -0.02
CA CYS A 133 -0.97 -5.17 -1.19
C CYS A 133 -0.62 -3.70 -1.42
N VAL A 134 -0.27 -3.36 -2.66
CA VAL A 134 0.01 -1.98 -3.09
C VAL A 134 -1.01 -1.58 -4.13
N LYS A 135 -1.80 -0.54 -3.85
CA LYS A 135 -2.71 0.04 -4.84
C LYS A 135 -2.12 1.30 -5.42
N LEU A 136 -1.93 1.37 -6.73
CA LEU A 136 -1.45 2.54 -7.46
C LEU A 136 -2.60 3.27 -8.14
N ALA A 137 -2.75 4.57 -7.91
CA ALA A 137 -3.76 5.38 -8.59
C ALA A 137 -3.38 5.67 -10.05
N LYS A 138 -4.40 5.67 -10.92
CA LYS A 138 -4.31 6.37 -12.21
C LYS A 138 -4.29 7.89 -11.97
N PRO A 139 -3.56 8.69 -12.77
CA PRO A 139 -3.35 10.12 -12.51
C PRO A 139 -4.64 10.93 -12.29
N GLU A 140 -5.68 10.62 -13.04
CA GLU A 140 -6.99 11.29 -12.98
C GLU A 140 -7.80 10.94 -11.71
N TYR A 141 -7.43 9.87 -10.98
CA TYR A 141 -8.12 9.39 -9.79
C TYR A 141 -7.29 9.47 -8.51
N ILE A 142 -6.19 10.23 -8.51
CA ILE A 142 -5.34 10.43 -7.32
C ILE A 142 -6.12 10.93 -6.10
N ARG A 143 -7.08 11.83 -6.30
CA ARG A 143 -7.93 12.35 -5.22
C ARG A 143 -8.95 11.33 -4.74
N SER A 144 -9.31 10.35 -5.56
CA SER A 144 -10.20 9.27 -5.16
C SER A 144 -9.46 8.28 -4.28
N LEU A 145 -8.22 7.92 -4.65
CA LEU A 145 -7.38 7.05 -3.82
C LEU A 145 -7.03 7.71 -2.48
N ALA A 146 -6.80 9.02 -2.45
CA ALA A 146 -6.56 9.75 -1.19
C ALA A 146 -7.75 9.66 -0.21
N ARG A 147 -8.98 9.69 -0.72
CA ARG A 147 -10.19 9.54 0.11
C ARG A 147 -10.40 8.11 0.57
N GLU A 148 -10.10 7.15 -0.30
CA GLU A 148 -10.14 5.74 0.04
C GLU A 148 -9.13 5.42 1.14
N ALA A 149 -7.89 5.91 1.00
CA ALA A 149 -6.86 5.82 2.02
C ALA A 149 -7.30 6.42 3.35
N TRP A 150 -7.89 7.63 3.31
CA TRP A 150 -8.42 8.30 4.49
C TRP A 150 -9.48 7.45 5.20
N PHE A 151 -10.36 6.79 4.45
CA PHE A 151 -11.37 5.91 5.03
C PHE A 151 -10.75 4.69 5.72
N TYR A 152 -9.75 4.06 5.12
CA TYR A 152 -9.02 2.95 5.76
C TYR A 152 -8.24 3.40 7.00
N GLU A 153 -7.67 4.60 6.99
CA GLU A 153 -6.98 5.18 8.14
C GLU A 153 -7.93 5.43 9.32
N GLN A 154 -9.16 5.91 9.06
CA GLN A 154 -10.15 6.06 10.14
C GLN A 154 -10.60 4.71 10.68
N LEU A 155 -10.93 3.75 9.80
CA LEU A 155 -11.33 2.40 10.22
C LEU A 155 -10.22 1.63 10.93
N SER A 156 -8.95 1.99 10.73
CA SER A 156 -7.84 1.39 11.46
C SER A 156 -7.75 1.84 12.92
N LYS A 157 -8.41 2.93 13.31
CA LYS A 157 -8.50 3.38 14.71
C LYS A 157 -9.65 2.71 15.47
N GLU A 158 -10.67 2.29 14.75
CA GLU A 158 -11.85 1.64 15.33
C GLU A 158 -11.54 0.18 15.63
N GLU A 159 -11.73 -0.23 16.88
CA GLU A 159 -11.43 -1.59 17.32
C GLU A 159 -12.29 -2.61 16.55
N GLY A 160 -11.66 -3.66 16.04
CA GLY A 160 -12.36 -4.77 15.35
C GLY A 160 -12.65 -4.55 13.86
N TYR A 161 -12.31 -3.41 13.27
CA TYR A 161 -12.52 -3.16 11.84
C TYR A 161 -11.32 -3.57 10.97
N ALA A 162 -10.14 -3.04 11.26
CA ALA A 162 -8.93 -3.36 10.51
C ALA A 162 -8.49 -4.82 10.69
N GLY A 163 -8.13 -5.47 9.59
CA GLY A 163 -7.74 -6.88 9.53
C GLY A 163 -8.92 -7.86 9.47
N ALA A 164 -10.11 -7.47 9.92
CA ALA A 164 -11.33 -8.30 9.90
C ALA A 164 -12.28 -7.92 8.76
N ILE A 165 -12.69 -6.65 8.71
CA ILE A 165 -13.67 -6.14 7.73
C ILE A 165 -12.96 -5.35 6.63
N THR A 166 -11.93 -4.59 7.01
CA THR A 166 -11.11 -3.80 6.09
C THR A 166 -9.66 -4.23 6.13
N PRO A 167 -8.91 -4.04 5.04
CA PRO A 167 -7.48 -4.34 5.06
C PRO A 167 -6.76 -3.42 6.04
N VAL A 168 -5.70 -3.93 6.68
CA VAL A 168 -4.86 -3.12 7.58
C VAL A 168 -4.10 -2.10 6.74
N CYS A 169 -4.30 -0.80 6.98
CA CYS A 169 -3.64 0.26 6.23
C CYS A 169 -2.32 0.66 6.88
N PHE A 170 -1.24 0.70 6.10
CA PHE A 170 0.08 1.18 6.54
C PHE A 170 0.30 2.65 6.18
N GLY A 171 -0.54 3.20 5.31
CA GLY A 171 -0.62 4.62 5.02
C GLY A 171 -0.80 4.95 3.56
N PHE A 172 -0.85 6.25 3.33
CA PHE A 172 -0.91 6.91 2.04
C PHE A 172 0.46 7.47 1.66
N PHE A 173 0.96 7.12 0.48
CA PHE A 173 2.27 7.57 0.02
C PHE A 173 2.17 8.22 -1.35
N THR A 174 3.02 9.21 -1.58
CA THR A 174 3.04 9.98 -2.82
C THR A 174 4.47 10.17 -3.30
N CYS A 175 4.63 10.29 -4.62
CA CYS A 175 5.85 10.80 -5.20
C CYS A 175 5.53 11.72 -6.38
N SER A 176 6.42 12.68 -6.63
CA SER A 176 6.38 13.49 -7.84
C SER A 176 7.17 12.76 -8.91
N LEU A 177 6.47 12.20 -9.90
CA LEU A 177 7.13 11.71 -11.10
C LEU A 177 7.39 12.89 -12.05
N PRO A 178 8.56 12.88 -12.74
CA PRO A 178 8.72 13.64 -13.98
C PRO A 178 7.58 13.24 -14.93
N ALA A 179 7.20 14.11 -15.86
CA ALA A 179 6.14 13.83 -16.84
C ALA A 179 6.51 12.65 -17.76
N ILE A 180 6.35 11.44 -17.24
CA ILE A 180 6.50 10.17 -17.93
C ILE A 180 5.11 9.55 -17.83
N SER A 181 4.58 9.11 -18.96
CA SER A 181 3.23 8.61 -19.11
C SER A 181 2.97 7.46 -18.12
N VAL A 182 2.24 7.76 -17.05
CA VAL A 182 1.76 6.75 -16.10
C VAL A 182 0.92 5.67 -16.81
N GLY A 183 0.38 5.99 -17.99
CA GLY A 183 -0.27 5.04 -18.90
C GLY A 183 0.62 3.95 -19.50
N HIS A 184 1.95 3.99 -19.31
CA HIS A 184 2.89 2.99 -19.84
C HIS A 184 3.62 2.18 -18.77
N MET A 185 3.28 2.34 -17.49
CA MET A 185 3.88 1.52 -16.44
C MET A 185 3.20 0.14 -16.46
N VAL A 186 3.77 -0.79 -17.22
CA VAL A 186 3.25 -2.15 -17.42
C VAL A 186 4.16 -3.13 -16.69
N LEU A 187 3.59 -3.95 -15.82
CA LEU A 187 4.30 -5.10 -15.27
C LEU A 187 4.36 -6.21 -16.31
N ARG A 188 5.56 -6.71 -16.59
CA ARG A 188 5.74 -8.08 -17.07
C ARG A 188 6.17 -8.90 -15.86
N ALA A 189 5.23 -9.59 -15.23
CA ALA A 189 5.59 -10.69 -14.34
C ALA A 189 6.38 -11.71 -15.18
N HIS A 190 7.63 -11.98 -14.80
CA HIS A 190 8.43 -13.01 -15.44
C HIS A 190 7.69 -14.35 -15.27
N GLN A 191 7.18 -14.91 -16.37
CA GLN A 191 6.88 -16.33 -16.44
C GLN A 191 8.21 -17.08 -16.26
N ALA A 192 8.47 -17.56 -15.05
CA ALA A 192 9.55 -18.49 -14.76
C ALA A 192 9.12 -19.46 -13.66
N THR A 193 7.99 -20.13 -13.85
CA THR A 193 7.58 -21.24 -12.97
C THR A 193 6.81 -22.33 -13.70
N GLU A 194 7.27 -22.76 -14.89
CA GLU A 194 6.75 -23.97 -15.56
C GLU A 194 7.84 -24.93 -16.09
N ALA A 195 9.09 -24.83 -15.61
CA ALA A 195 10.17 -25.74 -16.02
C ALA A 195 10.68 -26.68 -14.91
N LEU A 196 10.09 -26.68 -13.70
CA LEU A 196 10.57 -27.49 -12.57
C LEU A 196 9.55 -28.50 -12.00
N LEU A 197 8.39 -28.70 -12.64
CA LEU A 197 7.37 -29.65 -12.15
C LEU A 197 7.06 -30.85 -13.05
N TYR A 198 7.79 -31.04 -14.15
CA TYR A 198 7.72 -32.28 -14.94
C TYR A 198 9.13 -32.79 -15.30
N PRO A 199 9.70 -33.76 -14.58
CA PRO A 199 10.76 -34.57 -15.14
C PRO A 199 10.14 -35.43 -16.25
N SER A 200 10.50 -35.12 -17.49
CA SER A 200 10.27 -35.95 -18.66
C SER A 200 10.67 -37.40 -18.36
N ARG A 201 9.69 -38.29 -18.22
CA ARG A 201 9.92 -39.73 -18.29
C ARG A 201 10.33 -40.08 -19.72
N GLN A 202 11.63 -40.04 -20.01
CA GLN A 202 12.19 -40.85 -21.08
C GLN A 202 12.55 -42.21 -20.49
N GLY A 203 11.61 -43.15 -20.60
CA GLY A 203 11.87 -44.57 -20.43
C GLY A 203 11.91 -45.21 -21.80
N THR A 204 13.12 -45.38 -22.35
CA THR A 204 13.42 -46.32 -23.42
C THR A 204 13.52 -47.72 -22.81
N CYS A 205 12.58 -48.60 -23.15
CA CYS A 205 12.79 -50.04 -22.98
C CYS A 205 13.47 -50.58 -24.24
N VAL A 206 14.60 -51.24 -24.03
CA VAL A 206 15.26 -52.17 -24.96
C VAL A 206 14.56 -53.52 -24.85
#